data_AF-A0A9E3XGR1-F1
#
_entry.id   AF-A0A9E3XGR1-F1
#
_cell.length_a   1.000
_cell.length_b   1.000
_cell.length_c   1.000
_cell.angle_alpha   90.00
_cell.angle_beta   90.00
_cell.angle_gamma   90.00
#
_symmetry.space_group_name_H-M   'P 1'
#
loop_
_entity.id
_entity.type
_entity.pdbx_description
1 polymer ?
#
loop_
_entity_poly.entity_id
_entity_poly.type
_entity_poly.pdbx_seq_one_letter_code
_entity_poly.pdbx_strand_id
1 'polypeptide(L)'
;MKKLCMYGLIAAILLFGAACSDGSTAPPEEKPAVILEEIDEVLPNPFKGFVPWVGSVNTIYQTKLQYKTYEWRDVESQEGIFDWSAFEQNWGNIALTGRRVGFRISAVTPGSGNAYDIPDWLAAKGVALRGYSIDGHQGLAPDWDDPLFLEAHRNLLLALGARYDGDPRIAWIDIGSYGFWGEWHVYLNDTLAASQASKQIILEHYFEAFPNTPKVIAFDDDFATAYVAAHGGG
;
A
#
# COMPACT_ATOMS: atom_id res chain seq x y z
N MET A 1 49.47 30.33 65.03
CA MET A 1 49.10 28.89 65.00
C MET A 1 47.62 28.75 64.70
N LYS A 2 47.29 27.73 63.91
CA LYS A 2 45.97 27.24 63.43
C LYS A 2 45.39 27.90 62.16
N LYS A 3 45.21 27.02 61.16
CA LYS A 3 44.73 27.16 59.78
C LYS A 3 43.19 27.04 59.71
N LEU A 4 42.57 27.63 58.68
CA LEU A 4 41.80 27.00 57.57
C LEU A 4 41.07 28.13 56.80
N CYS A 5 41.41 28.39 55.53
CA CYS A 5 40.81 27.86 54.30
C CYS A 5 39.41 28.42 53.99
N MET A 6 39.25 29.16 52.88
CA MET A 6 38.37 28.82 51.74
C MET A 6 38.36 29.98 50.72
N TYR A 7 38.69 29.68 49.47
CA TYR A 7 38.65 30.61 48.32
C TYR A 7 37.30 30.50 47.59
N GLY A 8 36.86 31.62 47.00
CA GLY A 8 35.81 31.70 45.98
C GLY A 8 34.43 32.06 46.54
N LEU A 9 33.58 32.83 45.88
CA LEU A 9 33.56 33.40 44.53
C LEU A 9 32.52 34.53 44.57
N ILE A 10 32.75 35.65 43.88
CA ILE A 10 31.83 36.79 43.83
C ILE A 10 30.59 36.40 43.03
N ALA A 11 29.40 36.42 43.64
CA ALA A 11 28.12 36.26 42.95
C ALA A 11 27.47 37.65 42.76
N ALA A 12 27.48 38.13 41.52
CA ALA A 12 26.71 39.30 41.11
C ALA A 12 25.24 38.88 40.88
N ILE A 13 24.32 39.53 41.60
CA ILE A 13 22.88 39.37 41.42
C ILE A 13 22.48 40.19 40.19
N LEU A 14 22.09 39.51 39.11
CA LEU A 14 21.42 40.12 37.96
C LEU A 14 19.96 39.69 37.95
N LEU A 15 19.09 40.67 38.24
CA LEU A 15 17.65 40.62 37.99
C LEU A 15 17.42 40.54 36.48
N PHE A 16 16.81 39.45 36.01
CA PHE A 16 16.18 39.40 34.68
C PHE A 16 14.70 39.14 34.85
N GLY A 17 13.90 40.07 34.32
CA GLY A 17 12.45 40.10 34.43
C GLY A 17 11.78 38.94 33.71
N ALA A 18 10.62 38.55 34.23
CA ALA A 18 9.69 37.66 33.57
C ALA A 18 9.19 38.33 32.27
N ALA A 19 9.70 37.89 31.13
CA ALA A 19 9.07 38.12 29.84
C ALA A 19 7.98 37.05 29.66
N CYS A 20 6.72 37.48 29.62
CA CYS A 20 5.64 36.65 29.10
C CYS A 20 5.95 36.41 27.61
N SER A 21 6.16 35.16 27.22
CA SER A 21 6.23 34.80 25.80
C SER A 21 4.81 34.79 25.26
N ASP A 22 4.44 35.83 24.52
CA ASP A 22 3.24 35.80 23.69
C ASP A 22 3.35 34.63 22.71
N GLY A 23 2.35 33.75 22.74
CA GLY A 23 2.24 32.64 21.81
C GLY A 23 2.11 33.19 20.39
N SER A 24 3.20 33.11 19.63
CA SER A 24 3.16 33.34 18.19
C SER A 24 2.39 32.18 17.56
N THR A 25 1.08 32.38 17.34
CA THR A 25 0.31 31.54 16.44
C THR A 25 0.87 31.73 15.03
N ALA A 26 1.39 30.67 14.42
CA ALA A 26 1.72 30.68 13.00
C ALA A 26 0.52 31.21 12.20
N PRO A 27 0.73 32.10 11.22
CA PRO A 27 -0.37 32.59 10.40
C PRO A 27 -1.06 31.41 9.70
N PRO A 28 -2.39 31.45 9.56
CA PRO A 28 -3.13 30.39 8.90
C PRO A 28 -2.55 30.19 7.49
N GLU A 29 -2.24 28.95 7.16
CA GLU A 29 -1.79 28.54 5.84
C GLU A 29 -2.85 28.98 4.80
N GLU A 30 -2.53 29.98 3.99
CA GLU A 30 -3.39 30.44 2.91
C GLU A 30 -3.53 29.30 1.91
N LYS A 31 -4.69 28.63 1.93
CA LYS A 31 -5.03 27.66 0.88
C LYS A 31 -5.10 28.43 -0.44
N PRO A 32 -4.35 28.03 -1.47
CA PRO A 32 -4.42 28.69 -2.77
C PRO A 32 -5.87 28.71 -3.25
N ALA A 33 -6.37 29.90 -3.61
CA ALA A 33 -7.67 30.04 -4.21
C ALA A 33 -7.65 29.37 -5.59
N VAL A 34 -8.31 28.22 -5.72
CA VAL A 34 -8.50 27.54 -7.01
C VAL A 34 -9.73 28.15 -7.67
N ILE A 35 -9.52 28.92 -8.75
CA ILE A 35 -10.61 29.39 -9.60
C ILE A 35 -10.96 28.24 -10.53
N LEU A 36 -12.18 27.72 -10.40
CA LEU A 36 -12.70 26.70 -11.31
C LEU A 36 -13.27 27.41 -12.55
N GLU A 37 -12.81 27.01 -13.73
CA GLU A 37 -13.38 27.45 -15.00
C GLU A 37 -14.44 26.43 -15.46
N GLU A 38 -15.61 26.93 -15.83
CA GLU A 38 -16.64 26.12 -16.48
C GLU A 38 -16.16 25.73 -17.88
N ILE A 39 -16.34 24.46 -18.24
CA ILE A 39 -16.02 23.94 -19.57
C ILE A 39 -17.28 23.32 -20.17
N ASP A 40 -17.50 23.55 -21.47
CA ASP A 40 -18.60 22.95 -22.23
C ASP A 40 -18.26 21.54 -22.76
N GLU A 41 -16.98 21.14 -22.64
CA GLU A 41 -16.47 19.85 -23.08
C GLU A 41 -16.47 18.81 -21.93
N VAL A 42 -16.53 17.52 -22.28
CA VAL A 42 -16.43 16.44 -21.30
C VAL A 42 -15.00 16.37 -20.77
N LEU A 43 -14.82 16.49 -19.46
CA LEU A 43 -13.53 16.25 -18.81
C LEU A 43 -13.11 14.77 -18.99
N PRO A 44 -12.06 14.46 -19.77
CA PRO A 44 -11.73 13.08 -20.11
C PRO A 44 -11.03 12.39 -18.93
N ASN A 45 -11.79 11.55 -18.21
CA ASN A 45 -11.34 10.66 -17.12
C ASN A 45 -10.27 11.31 -16.22
N PRO A 46 -10.65 12.19 -15.27
CA PRO A 46 -9.72 12.94 -14.42
C PRO A 46 -9.08 12.07 -13.33
N PHE A 47 -8.58 10.89 -13.71
CA PHE A 47 -8.14 9.81 -12.83
C PHE A 47 -9.23 9.35 -11.86
N LYS A 48 -10.49 9.33 -12.33
CA LYS A 48 -11.68 8.88 -11.58
C LYS A 48 -12.70 8.25 -12.51
N GLY A 49 -13.49 7.30 -12.01
CA GLY A 49 -14.56 6.64 -12.76
C GLY A 49 -14.11 5.33 -13.39
N PHE A 50 -14.44 5.08 -14.66
CA PHE A 50 -14.21 3.79 -15.31
C PHE A 50 -12.72 3.46 -15.47
N VAL A 51 -12.32 2.29 -14.97
CA VAL A 51 -10.95 1.77 -15.03
C VAL A 51 -10.95 0.43 -15.77
N PRO A 52 -10.56 0.39 -17.05
CA PRO A 52 -10.44 -0.86 -17.79
C PRO A 52 -9.27 -1.70 -17.31
N TRP A 53 -9.33 -3.01 -17.54
CA TRP A 53 -8.17 -3.88 -17.40
C TRP A 53 -7.06 -3.45 -18.36
N VAL A 54 -5.82 -3.58 -17.91
CA VAL A 54 -4.63 -3.43 -18.74
C VAL A 54 -4.77 -4.31 -19.99
N GLY A 55 -4.57 -3.72 -21.17
CA GLY A 55 -4.75 -4.39 -22.48
C GLY A 55 -6.17 -4.30 -23.07
N SER A 56 -7.17 -3.86 -22.30
CA SER A 56 -8.52 -3.64 -22.83
C SER A 56 -8.63 -2.29 -23.57
N VAL A 57 -9.34 -2.30 -24.70
CA VAL A 57 -9.65 -1.09 -25.48
C VAL A 57 -11.10 -0.70 -25.23
N ASN A 58 -11.33 0.49 -24.68
CA ASN A 58 -12.66 1.11 -24.68
C ASN A 58 -12.78 2.03 -25.90
N THR A 59 -13.70 1.71 -26.80
CA THR A 59 -13.93 2.47 -28.04
C THR A 59 -14.96 3.60 -27.89
N ILE A 60 -15.64 3.67 -26.74
CA ILE A 60 -16.73 4.63 -26.49
C ILE A 60 -16.18 5.90 -25.83
N TYR A 61 -15.28 5.77 -24.85
CA TYR A 61 -14.68 6.91 -24.16
C TYR A 61 -13.19 6.71 -23.94
N GLN A 62 -12.43 7.81 -23.95
CA GLN A 62 -11.03 7.79 -23.57
C GLN A 62 -10.87 7.51 -22.07
N THR A 63 -9.96 6.61 -21.73
CA THR A 63 -9.60 6.30 -20.34
C THR A 63 -8.18 6.78 -20.04
N LYS A 64 -7.99 7.33 -18.84
CA LYS A 64 -6.70 7.77 -18.28
C LYS A 64 -6.23 6.89 -17.13
N LEU A 65 -7.02 5.88 -16.79
CA LEU A 65 -6.68 4.84 -15.85
C LEU A 65 -6.74 3.47 -16.52
N GLN A 66 -6.01 2.53 -15.96
CA GLN A 66 -6.09 1.11 -16.23
C GLN A 66 -5.71 0.34 -14.96
N TYR A 67 -6.14 -0.92 -14.87
CA TYR A 67 -5.91 -1.72 -13.68
C TYR A 67 -5.45 -3.14 -14.01
N LYS A 68 -4.64 -3.72 -13.14
CA LYS A 68 -4.22 -5.12 -13.24
C LYS A 68 -3.98 -5.73 -11.87
N THR A 69 -4.49 -6.94 -11.68
CA THR A 69 -4.07 -7.82 -10.59
C THR A 69 -2.93 -8.70 -11.09
N TYR A 70 -1.89 -8.84 -10.28
CA TYR A 70 -0.78 -9.74 -10.50
C TYR A 70 -0.80 -10.82 -9.42
N GLU A 71 -0.62 -12.07 -9.80
CA GLU A 71 -0.39 -13.14 -8.84
C GLU A 71 1.05 -13.03 -8.33
N TRP A 72 1.25 -13.17 -7.02
CA TRP A 72 2.59 -13.07 -6.42
C TRP A 72 3.55 -14.09 -7.05
N ARG A 73 3.09 -15.33 -7.27
CA ARG A 73 3.82 -16.38 -7.99
C ARG A 73 4.45 -15.91 -9.30
N ASP A 74 3.76 -15.10 -10.07
CA ASP A 74 4.19 -14.71 -11.42
C ASP A 74 5.22 -13.57 -11.41
N VAL A 75 5.18 -12.72 -10.39
CA VAL A 75 6.02 -11.52 -10.33
C VAL A 75 7.33 -11.72 -9.57
N GLU A 76 7.43 -12.77 -8.75
CA GLU A 76 8.61 -13.10 -7.95
C GLU A 76 8.84 -14.62 -7.91
N SER A 77 9.14 -15.20 -9.08
CA SER A 77 9.32 -16.66 -9.21
C SER A 77 10.51 -17.23 -8.42
N GLN A 78 11.48 -16.39 -8.05
CA GLN A 78 12.60 -16.71 -7.16
C GLN A 78 12.71 -15.61 -6.11
N GLU A 79 13.08 -15.97 -4.88
CA GLU A 79 13.17 -15.03 -3.75
C GLU A 79 14.06 -13.83 -4.10
N GLY A 80 13.48 -12.62 -4.07
CA GLY A 80 14.17 -11.37 -4.39
C GLY A 80 14.44 -11.12 -5.89
N ILE A 81 14.01 -12.00 -6.80
CA ILE A 81 14.16 -11.82 -8.26
C ILE A 81 12.79 -11.55 -8.87
N PHE A 82 12.56 -10.27 -9.17
CA PHE A 82 11.28 -9.79 -9.69
C PHE A 82 11.26 -9.71 -11.22
N ASP A 83 10.16 -10.17 -11.82
CA ASP A 83 9.87 -9.91 -13.24
C ASP A 83 9.25 -8.52 -13.41
N TRP A 84 10.11 -7.50 -13.41
CA TRP A 84 9.70 -6.12 -13.66
C TRP A 84 9.06 -5.92 -15.04
N SER A 85 9.42 -6.76 -16.02
CA SER A 85 8.87 -6.65 -17.36
C SER A 85 7.40 -7.06 -17.38
N ALA A 86 7.00 -8.07 -16.59
CA ALA A 86 5.61 -8.48 -16.46
C ALA A 86 4.72 -7.35 -15.94
N PHE A 87 5.24 -6.52 -15.03
CA PHE A 87 4.57 -5.29 -14.60
C PHE A 87 4.42 -4.33 -15.77
N GLU A 88 5.53 -3.89 -16.35
CA GLU A 88 5.59 -2.70 -17.20
C GLU A 88 5.13 -2.93 -18.65
N GLN A 89 5.19 -4.17 -19.15
CA GLN A 89 4.99 -4.50 -20.58
C GLN A 89 3.68 -3.93 -21.14
N ASN A 90 2.61 -3.93 -20.36
CA ASN A 90 1.29 -3.53 -20.82
C ASN A 90 0.82 -2.19 -20.23
N TRP A 91 1.69 -1.46 -19.52
CA TRP A 91 1.35 -0.12 -19.05
C TRP A 91 1.29 0.88 -20.22
N GLY A 92 1.92 0.56 -21.34
CA GLY A 92 1.97 1.38 -22.54
C GLY A 92 2.88 2.60 -22.36
N ASN A 93 2.82 3.52 -23.33
CA ASN A 93 3.60 4.75 -23.26
C ASN A 93 2.79 5.84 -22.55
N ILE A 94 3.15 6.09 -21.29
CA ILE A 94 2.45 7.04 -20.42
C ILE A 94 2.65 8.48 -20.89
N ALA A 95 3.81 8.82 -21.46
CA ALA A 95 4.04 10.14 -22.05
C ALA A 95 3.14 10.40 -23.28
N LEU A 96 2.77 9.36 -24.02
CA LEU A 96 1.86 9.48 -25.18
C LEU A 96 0.38 9.43 -24.78
N THR A 97 0.02 8.56 -23.83
CA THR A 97 -1.39 8.27 -23.51
C THR A 97 -1.91 9.06 -22.31
N GLY A 98 -1.01 9.47 -21.42
CA GLY A 98 -1.34 10.00 -20.09
C GLY A 98 -2.02 8.97 -19.18
N ARG A 99 -2.05 7.69 -19.55
CA ARG A 99 -2.68 6.64 -18.75
C ARG A 99 -1.80 6.28 -17.57
N ARG A 100 -2.40 6.21 -16.38
CA ARG A 100 -1.76 5.68 -15.17
C ARG A 100 -2.35 4.33 -14.82
N VAL A 101 -1.58 3.52 -14.12
CA VAL A 101 -1.99 2.17 -13.71
C VAL A 101 -2.24 2.10 -12.21
N GLY A 102 -3.35 1.51 -11.82
CA GLY A 102 -3.51 0.94 -10.49
C GLY A 102 -3.20 -0.55 -10.54
N PHE A 103 -2.59 -1.10 -9.50
CA PHE A 103 -2.37 -2.55 -9.47
C PHE A 103 -2.48 -3.15 -8.08
N ARG A 104 -2.77 -4.46 -8.07
CA ARG A 104 -2.86 -5.32 -6.89
C ARG A 104 -1.88 -6.48 -7.02
N ILE A 105 -1.34 -6.93 -5.89
CA ILE A 105 -0.71 -8.25 -5.79
C ILE A 105 -1.67 -9.17 -5.04
N SER A 106 -2.07 -10.27 -5.67
CA SER A 106 -2.91 -11.31 -5.08
C SER A 106 -2.03 -12.47 -4.59
N ALA A 107 -2.26 -12.93 -3.36
CA ALA A 107 -1.63 -14.14 -2.82
C ALA A 107 -2.49 -15.40 -3.02
N VAL A 108 -3.78 -15.23 -3.33
CA VAL A 108 -4.74 -16.31 -3.58
C VAL A 108 -5.75 -15.86 -4.63
N THR A 109 -5.75 -16.53 -5.77
CA THR A 109 -6.66 -16.28 -6.88
C THR A 109 -7.43 -17.57 -7.15
N PRO A 110 -8.58 -17.78 -6.50
CA PRO A 110 -9.41 -18.94 -6.80
C PRO A 110 -9.74 -19.03 -8.29
N GLY A 111 -9.55 -20.23 -8.85
CA GLY A 111 -9.74 -20.48 -10.29
C GLY A 111 -8.53 -20.16 -11.16
N SER A 112 -7.37 -19.80 -10.60
CA SER A 112 -6.11 -19.60 -11.35
C SER A 112 -5.66 -20.86 -12.12
N GLY A 113 -6.04 -22.04 -11.65
CA GLY A 113 -5.58 -23.33 -12.15
C GLY A 113 -4.32 -23.84 -11.45
N ASN A 114 -3.72 -23.03 -10.57
CA ASN A 114 -2.62 -23.45 -9.71
C ASN A 114 -3.13 -24.16 -8.45
N ALA A 115 -2.26 -24.97 -7.82
CA ALA A 115 -2.56 -25.52 -6.50
C ALA A 115 -2.52 -24.44 -5.39
N TYR A 116 -1.66 -23.42 -5.56
CA TYR A 116 -1.51 -22.25 -4.71
C TYR A 116 -0.86 -21.11 -5.50
N ASP A 117 -1.15 -19.86 -5.15
CA ASP A 117 -0.78 -18.67 -5.94
C ASP A 117 0.36 -17.82 -5.33
N ILE A 118 0.91 -18.26 -4.19
CA ILE A 118 2.21 -17.78 -3.70
C ILE A 118 3.35 -18.41 -4.51
N PRO A 119 4.54 -17.78 -4.57
CA PRO A 119 5.70 -18.37 -5.24
C PRO A 119 6.12 -19.73 -4.68
N ASP A 120 6.64 -20.61 -5.53
CA ASP A 120 7.10 -21.94 -5.14
C ASP A 120 8.23 -21.90 -4.10
N TRP A 121 9.11 -20.89 -4.18
CA TRP A 121 10.18 -20.72 -3.19
C TRP A 121 9.61 -20.46 -1.79
N LEU A 122 8.48 -19.75 -1.68
CA LEU A 122 7.88 -19.43 -0.40
C LEU A 122 7.19 -20.65 0.22
N ALA A 123 6.49 -21.43 -0.61
CA ALA A 123 5.96 -22.73 -0.20
C ALA A 123 7.09 -23.70 0.22
N ALA A 124 8.19 -23.75 -0.55
CA ALA A 124 9.36 -24.57 -0.23
C ALA A 124 10.08 -24.11 1.05
N LYS A 125 9.98 -22.83 1.41
CA LYS A 125 10.50 -22.27 2.68
C LYS A 125 9.71 -22.74 3.89
N GLY A 126 8.52 -23.29 3.69
CA GLY A 126 7.70 -23.92 4.72
C GLY A 126 6.51 -23.10 5.19
N VAL A 127 6.08 -22.09 4.44
CA VAL A 127 4.81 -21.40 4.73
C VAL A 127 3.67 -22.41 4.76
N ALA A 128 2.90 -22.40 5.86
CA ALA A 128 1.75 -23.28 5.99
C ALA A 128 0.71 -22.98 4.91
N LEU A 129 0.18 -24.04 4.29
CA LEU A 129 -0.83 -23.98 3.25
C LEU A 129 -2.10 -24.68 3.74
N ARG A 130 -3.26 -24.03 3.57
CA ARG A 130 -4.56 -24.51 4.04
C ARG A 130 -5.55 -24.56 2.88
N GLY A 131 -6.28 -25.66 2.78
CA GLY A 131 -7.21 -25.89 1.67
C GLY A 131 -8.45 -25.01 1.73
N TYR A 132 -8.92 -24.59 0.56
CA TYR A 132 -10.21 -23.90 0.39
C TYR A 132 -11.05 -24.57 -0.70
N SER A 133 -12.36 -24.31 -0.66
CA SER A 133 -13.25 -24.55 -1.80
C SER A 133 -14.22 -23.39 -2.00
N ILE A 134 -14.40 -22.97 -3.24
CA ILE A 134 -15.24 -21.84 -3.63
C ILE A 134 -15.69 -22.02 -5.08
N ASP A 135 -17.00 -21.89 -5.34
CA ASP A 135 -17.58 -21.89 -6.68
C ASP A 135 -17.10 -23.03 -7.61
N GLY A 136 -16.88 -24.23 -7.05
CA GLY A 136 -16.39 -25.39 -7.79
C GLY A 136 -14.87 -25.44 -7.99
N HIS A 137 -14.14 -24.45 -7.50
CA HIS A 137 -12.69 -24.42 -7.43
C HIS A 137 -12.20 -24.94 -6.08
N GLN A 138 -11.00 -25.53 -6.10
CA GLN A 138 -10.26 -25.95 -4.92
C GLN A 138 -8.81 -25.50 -5.08
N GLY A 139 -8.17 -25.17 -3.97
CA GLY A 139 -6.78 -24.76 -3.95
C GLY A 139 -6.28 -24.64 -2.51
N LEU A 140 -5.09 -24.10 -2.35
CA LEU A 140 -4.44 -23.86 -1.07
C LEU A 140 -4.15 -22.37 -0.92
N ALA A 141 -4.56 -21.80 0.22
CA ALA A 141 -4.21 -20.45 0.64
C ALA A 141 -3.02 -20.53 1.61
N PRO A 142 -2.11 -19.53 1.63
CA PRO A 142 -1.15 -19.40 2.72
C PRO A 142 -1.89 -19.17 4.04
N ASP A 143 -1.29 -19.65 5.12
CA ASP A 143 -1.62 -19.14 6.44
C ASP A 143 -1.04 -17.73 6.58
N TRP A 144 -1.91 -16.73 6.55
CA TRP A 144 -1.53 -15.33 6.70
C TRP A 144 -1.02 -15.00 8.11
N ASP A 145 -1.25 -15.88 9.10
CA ASP A 145 -0.63 -15.78 10.43
C ASP A 145 0.79 -16.39 10.49
N ASP A 146 1.27 -17.01 9.40
CA ASP A 146 2.61 -17.57 9.34
C ASP A 146 3.68 -16.46 9.30
N PRO A 147 4.64 -16.43 10.23
CA PRO A 147 5.69 -15.42 10.25
C PRO A 147 6.55 -15.43 8.97
N LEU A 148 6.72 -16.58 8.30
CA LEU A 148 7.44 -16.65 7.03
C LEU A 148 6.66 -15.96 5.91
N PHE A 149 5.32 -16.06 5.91
CA PHE A 149 4.49 -15.33 4.98
C PHE A 149 4.62 -13.82 5.21
N LEU A 150 4.52 -13.38 6.47
CA LEU A 150 4.63 -11.96 6.82
C LEU A 150 6.01 -11.39 6.48
N GLU A 151 7.09 -12.11 6.77
CA GLU A 151 8.45 -11.70 6.39
C GLU A 151 8.61 -11.57 4.86
N ALA A 152 8.18 -12.58 4.11
CA ALA A 152 8.21 -12.56 2.66
C ALA A 152 7.35 -11.43 2.08
N HIS A 153 6.16 -11.22 2.67
CA HIS A 153 5.24 -10.17 2.27
C HIS A 153 5.91 -8.79 2.46
N ARG A 154 6.59 -8.57 3.58
CA ARG A 154 7.34 -7.32 3.80
C ARG A 154 8.40 -7.10 2.72
N ASN A 155 9.17 -8.14 2.39
CA ASN A 155 10.24 -8.04 1.39
C ASN A 155 9.70 -7.77 -0.02
N LEU A 156 8.60 -8.43 -0.41
CA LEU A 156 7.86 -8.15 -1.64
C LEU A 156 7.47 -6.66 -1.69
N LEU A 157 6.81 -6.17 -0.63
CA LEU A 157 6.30 -4.80 -0.60
C LEU A 157 7.44 -3.78 -0.62
N LEU A 158 8.51 -3.99 0.15
CA LEU A 158 9.68 -3.10 0.12
C LEU A 158 10.36 -3.06 -1.25
N ALA A 159 10.44 -4.18 -1.96
CA ALA A 159 10.99 -4.19 -3.32
C ALA A 159 10.10 -3.43 -4.31
N LEU A 160 8.77 -3.60 -4.21
CA LEU A 160 7.82 -2.85 -5.03
C LEU A 160 7.86 -1.34 -4.70
N GLY A 161 7.90 -0.99 -3.41
CA GLY A 161 8.01 0.38 -2.93
C GLY A 161 9.29 1.06 -3.38
N ALA A 162 10.44 0.39 -3.26
CA ALA A 162 11.72 0.89 -3.73
C ALA A 162 11.74 1.19 -5.24
N ARG A 163 10.91 0.49 -6.03
CA ARG A 163 10.80 0.70 -7.47
C ARG A 163 9.74 1.73 -7.86
N TYR A 164 8.58 1.71 -7.19
CA TYR A 164 7.37 2.35 -7.68
C TYR A 164 6.79 3.42 -6.75
N ASP A 165 7.29 3.59 -5.52
CA ASP A 165 6.76 4.65 -4.66
C ASP A 165 7.04 6.04 -5.26
N GLY A 166 5.99 6.85 -5.39
CA GLY A 166 6.03 8.17 -6.02
C GLY A 166 6.20 8.13 -7.55
N ASP A 167 6.18 6.95 -8.18
CA ASP A 167 6.28 6.82 -9.63
C ASP A 167 5.03 7.44 -10.30
N PRO A 168 5.17 8.46 -11.16
CA PRO A 168 4.04 9.15 -11.78
C PRO A 168 3.22 8.26 -12.74
N ARG A 169 3.75 7.07 -13.07
CA ARG A 169 3.05 6.04 -13.84
C ARG A 169 1.96 5.34 -13.03
N ILE A 170 2.13 5.28 -11.71
CA ILE A 170 1.23 4.60 -10.79
C ILE A 170 0.17 5.58 -10.29
N ALA A 171 -1.10 5.20 -10.42
CA ALA A 171 -2.22 5.97 -9.89
C ALA A 171 -2.50 5.60 -8.43
N TRP A 172 -2.46 4.30 -8.11
CA TRP A 172 -2.59 3.79 -6.75
C TRP A 172 -2.02 2.36 -6.63
N ILE A 173 -1.78 1.96 -5.39
CA ILE A 173 -1.57 0.56 -5.01
C ILE A 173 -2.87 0.05 -4.39
N ASP A 174 -3.36 -1.08 -4.86
CA ASP A 174 -4.51 -1.76 -4.31
C ASP A 174 -4.03 -2.84 -3.35
N ILE A 175 -4.41 -2.68 -2.08
CA ILE A 175 -4.03 -3.53 -0.97
C ILE A 175 -4.79 -4.85 -1.12
N GLY A 176 -4.12 -5.93 -1.52
CA GLY A 176 -4.80 -7.19 -1.86
C GLY A 176 -3.99 -8.48 -1.67
N SER A 177 -2.90 -8.45 -0.89
CA SER A 177 -2.17 -9.67 -0.55
C SER A 177 -2.89 -10.56 0.48
N TYR A 178 -4.04 -10.12 1.00
CA TYR A 178 -4.92 -10.86 1.90
C TYR A 178 -6.29 -11.17 1.27
N GLY A 179 -6.79 -12.38 1.53
CA GLY A 179 -8.08 -12.85 1.06
C GLY A 179 -8.07 -13.39 -0.37
N PHE A 180 -9.24 -13.82 -0.85
CA PHE A 180 -9.44 -14.31 -2.20
C PHE A 180 -9.55 -13.15 -3.19
N TRP A 181 -8.84 -13.26 -4.31
CA TRP A 181 -8.68 -12.21 -5.33
C TRP A 181 -8.12 -10.89 -4.76
N GLY A 182 -7.59 -10.93 -3.53
CA GLY A 182 -7.18 -9.76 -2.76
C GLY A 182 -8.32 -8.86 -2.30
N GLU A 183 -9.53 -9.40 -2.17
CA GLU A 183 -10.73 -8.67 -1.74
C GLU A 183 -10.93 -8.69 -0.22
N TRP A 184 -9.91 -9.09 0.56
CA TRP A 184 -9.96 -9.04 2.02
C TRP A 184 -11.03 -9.92 2.69
N HIS A 185 -11.60 -10.88 1.96
CA HIS A 185 -12.46 -11.93 2.51
C HIS A 185 -11.97 -13.31 2.09
N VAL A 186 -12.40 -14.35 2.82
CA VAL A 186 -12.14 -15.77 2.49
C VAL A 186 -13.40 -16.52 2.07
N TYR A 187 -14.49 -15.80 1.75
CA TYR A 187 -15.76 -16.31 1.20
C TYR A 187 -16.17 -17.69 1.74
N LEU A 188 -16.89 -17.73 2.86
CA LEU A 188 -17.39 -18.96 3.49
C LEU A 188 -16.30 -19.98 3.92
N ASN A 189 -15.01 -19.64 3.81
CA ASN A 189 -13.90 -20.44 4.33
C ASN A 189 -13.33 -19.79 5.60
N ASP A 190 -14.19 -19.47 6.58
CA ASP A 190 -13.86 -18.63 7.74
C ASP A 190 -12.69 -19.15 8.60
N THR A 191 -12.44 -20.47 8.58
CA THR A 191 -11.27 -21.07 9.24
C THR A 191 -9.93 -20.62 8.66
N LEU A 192 -9.94 -19.98 7.49
CA LEU A 192 -8.77 -19.41 6.83
C LEU A 192 -8.53 -17.94 7.19
N ALA A 193 -9.44 -17.29 7.92
CA ALA A 193 -9.26 -15.88 8.25
C ALA A 193 -7.97 -15.68 9.05
N ALA A 194 -7.20 -14.65 8.69
CA ALA A 194 -6.03 -14.25 9.46
C ALA A 194 -6.48 -13.59 10.76
N SER A 195 -5.64 -13.65 11.78
CA SER A 195 -5.82 -12.82 12.96
C SER A 195 -5.82 -11.33 12.60
N GLN A 196 -6.49 -10.51 13.42
CA GLN A 196 -6.45 -9.06 13.27
C GLN A 196 -5.01 -8.51 13.34
N ALA A 197 -4.14 -9.14 14.13
CA ALA A 197 -2.73 -8.74 14.23
C ALA A 197 -2.00 -8.90 12.90
N SER A 198 -2.15 -10.05 12.23
CA SER A 198 -1.52 -10.27 10.91
C SER A 198 -2.13 -9.39 9.83
N LYS A 199 -3.45 -9.16 9.86
CA LYS A 199 -4.09 -8.16 8.99
C LYS A 199 -3.45 -6.78 9.16
N GLN A 200 -3.24 -6.34 10.40
CA GLN A 200 -2.58 -5.07 10.67
C GLN A 200 -1.14 -5.03 10.12
N ILE A 201 -0.34 -6.08 10.36
CA ILE A 201 1.03 -6.18 9.84
C ILE A 201 1.04 -6.10 8.31
N ILE A 202 0.12 -6.79 7.64
CA ILE A 202 -0.03 -6.72 6.18
C ILE A 202 -0.29 -5.28 5.74
N LEU A 203 -1.22 -4.56 6.38
CA LEU A 203 -1.49 -3.15 6.09
C LEU A 203 -0.24 -2.27 6.31
N GLU A 204 0.45 -2.47 7.44
CA GLU A 204 1.67 -1.73 7.78
C GLU A 204 2.74 -1.89 6.70
N HIS A 205 2.92 -3.08 6.11
CA HIS A 205 3.88 -3.28 5.02
C HIS A 205 3.55 -2.42 3.78
N TYR A 206 2.27 -2.25 3.44
CA TYR A 206 1.86 -1.37 2.34
C TYR A 206 2.16 0.10 2.65
N PHE A 207 1.86 0.55 3.88
CA PHE A 207 2.12 1.94 4.28
C PHE A 207 3.61 2.24 4.44
N GLU A 208 4.40 1.27 4.89
CA GLU A 208 5.86 1.36 4.94
C GLU A 208 6.46 1.45 3.54
N ALA A 209 6.03 0.60 2.61
CA ALA A 209 6.59 0.54 1.27
C ALA A 209 6.19 1.72 0.38
N PHE A 210 5.00 2.30 0.57
CA PHE A 210 4.43 3.28 -0.34
C PHE A 210 4.02 4.59 0.35
N PRO A 211 4.91 5.30 1.07
CA PRO A 211 4.54 6.51 1.78
C PRO A 211 4.00 7.63 0.88
N ASN A 212 4.37 7.67 -0.41
CA ASN A 212 4.02 8.76 -1.34
C ASN A 212 2.98 8.36 -2.41
N THR A 213 2.63 7.08 -2.51
CA THR A 213 1.70 6.58 -3.53
C THR A 213 0.32 6.36 -2.92
N PRO A 214 -0.79 6.81 -3.54
CA PRO A 214 -2.14 6.52 -3.04
C PRO A 214 -2.38 5.02 -2.87
N LYS A 215 -3.15 4.65 -1.84
CA LYS A 215 -3.52 3.27 -1.55
C LYS A 215 -5.03 3.15 -1.45
N VAL A 216 -5.57 2.10 -2.03
CA VAL A 216 -7.00 1.74 -1.92
C VAL A 216 -7.12 0.30 -1.44
N ILE A 217 -8.29 -0.06 -0.95
CA ILE A 217 -8.60 -1.40 -0.44
C ILE A 217 -10.04 -1.76 -0.79
N ALA A 218 -10.32 -3.05 -0.94
CA ALA A 218 -11.70 -3.54 -1.00
C ALA A 218 -12.41 -3.30 0.35
N PHE A 219 -13.72 -3.05 0.31
CA PHE A 219 -14.51 -2.66 1.49
C PHE A 219 -15.11 -3.85 2.26
N ASP A 220 -14.58 -5.06 2.06
CA ASP A 220 -15.18 -6.31 2.60
C ASP A 220 -14.66 -6.70 4.00
N ASP A 221 -13.72 -5.92 4.57
CA ASP A 221 -13.27 -6.06 5.95
C ASP A 221 -13.35 -4.73 6.70
N ASP A 222 -14.21 -4.66 7.72
CA ASP A 222 -14.47 -3.44 8.49
C ASP A 222 -13.22 -2.88 9.17
N PHE A 223 -12.38 -3.76 9.75
CA PHE A 223 -11.17 -3.36 10.44
C PHE A 223 -10.17 -2.75 9.45
N ALA A 224 -9.91 -3.45 8.35
CA ALA A 224 -8.94 -3.02 7.36
C ALA A 224 -9.38 -1.74 6.65
N THR A 225 -10.66 -1.63 6.30
CA THR A 225 -11.24 -0.43 5.70
C THR A 225 -11.08 0.78 6.62
N ALA A 226 -11.43 0.62 7.90
CA ALA A 226 -11.26 1.70 8.89
C ALA A 226 -9.78 2.07 9.10
N TYR A 227 -8.89 1.08 9.16
CA TYR A 227 -7.46 1.31 9.30
C TYR A 227 -6.91 2.10 8.11
N VAL A 228 -7.20 1.67 6.88
CA VAL A 228 -6.69 2.34 5.66
C VAL A 228 -7.19 3.78 5.59
N ALA A 229 -8.47 4.03 5.87
CA ALA A 229 -9.04 5.38 5.91
C ALA A 229 -8.36 6.27 6.97
N ALA A 230 -8.09 5.73 8.16
CA ALA A 230 -7.40 6.47 9.24
C ALA A 230 -5.95 6.84 8.90
N HIS A 231 -5.32 6.14 7.96
CA HIS A 231 -3.94 6.37 7.52
C HIS A 231 -3.85 7.08 6.16
N GLY A 232 -4.95 7.69 5.69
CA GLY A 232 -4.97 8.50 4.47
C GLY A 232 -5.06 7.72 3.16
N GLY A 233 -5.38 6.42 3.23
CA GLY A 233 -5.84 5.66 2.07
C GLY A 233 -7.36 5.74 1.90
N GLY A 234 -7.87 5.15 0.81
CA GLY A 234 -9.29 5.17 0.44
C GLY A 234 -9.53 5.65 -0.98
#